data_AF-A0A554JCT2-F1
#
_entry.id   AF-A0A554JCT2-F1
#
_cell.length_a   1.000
_cell.length_b   1.000
_cell.length_c   1.000
_cell.angle_alpha   90.00
_cell.angle_beta   90.00
_cell.angle_gamma   90.00
#
_symmetry.space_group_name_H-M   'P 1'
#
loop_
_entity.id
_entity.type
_entity.pdbx_description
1 polymer ?
#
loop_
_entity_poly.entity_id
_entity_poly.type
_entity_poly.pdbx_seq_one_letter_code
_entity_poly.pdbx_strand_id
1 'polypeptide(L)'
;MGETQPEITREPFNDSTPVSEIEPIEQGGLTPQDREELRSLVEAPLLDACQLLYDKGVKTVFSSANRKDVGGSAHIAIDFDTLSANNKAIAARLGTEGMIHGFKPRKGIYINFPITPQTTLGEIRKASLDIAEQFEQQ
;
A
#
# COMPACT_ATOMS: atom_id res chain seq x y z
N MET A 1 29.81 -7.92 -17.35
CA MET A 1 29.16 -9.20 -17.06
C MET A 1 27.84 -8.84 -16.42
N GLY A 2 26.77 -8.88 -17.22
CA GLY A 2 25.45 -8.44 -16.80
C GLY A 2 24.70 -9.58 -16.12
N GLU A 3 24.33 -9.38 -14.87
CA GLU A 3 23.34 -10.21 -14.21
C GLU A 3 21.97 -9.68 -14.64
N THR A 4 21.38 -10.30 -15.66
CA THR A 4 19.96 -10.12 -15.96
C THR A 4 19.17 -10.70 -14.80
N GLN A 5 18.60 -9.81 -13.99
CA GLN A 5 17.56 -10.19 -13.02
C GLN A 5 16.45 -10.94 -13.75
N PRO A 6 15.89 -12.01 -13.18
CA PRO A 6 14.79 -12.71 -13.80
C PRO A 6 13.61 -11.73 -13.96
N GLU A 7 13.14 -11.54 -15.19
CA GLU A 7 11.83 -10.96 -15.44
C GLU A 7 10.81 -11.82 -14.71
N ILE A 8 10.29 -11.32 -13.59
CA ILE A 8 9.20 -11.97 -12.87
C ILE A 8 7.95 -11.77 -13.72
N THR A 9 7.71 -12.68 -14.66
CA THR A 9 6.43 -12.83 -15.34
C THR A 9 5.43 -13.39 -14.33
N ARG A 10 4.90 -12.52 -13.45
CA ARG A 10 3.72 -12.85 -12.64
C ARG A 10 2.56 -13.01 -13.62
N GLU A 11 1.87 -14.15 -13.60
CA GLU A 11 0.56 -14.24 -14.24
C GLU A 11 -0.27 -13.04 -13.80
N PRO A 12 -0.98 -12.34 -14.71
CA PRO A 12 -1.68 -11.13 -14.35
C PRO A 12 -2.77 -11.50 -13.34
N PHE A 13 -2.56 -11.13 -12.09
CA PHE A 13 -3.59 -11.24 -11.06
C PHE A 13 -4.84 -10.49 -11.54
N ASN A 14 -6.00 -11.06 -11.24
CA ASN A 14 -7.29 -10.43 -11.53
C ASN A 14 -8.07 -10.20 -10.23
N ASP A 15 -9.22 -9.54 -10.33
CA ASP A 15 -10.02 -9.16 -9.16
C ASP A 15 -10.53 -10.37 -8.35
N SER A 16 -10.62 -11.55 -8.97
CA SER A 16 -11.03 -12.80 -8.30
C SER A 16 -9.86 -13.57 -7.68
N THR A 17 -8.61 -13.15 -7.90
CA THR A 17 -7.44 -13.78 -7.27
C THR A 17 -7.55 -13.67 -5.74
N PRO A 18 -7.52 -14.78 -4.99
CA PRO A 18 -7.47 -14.75 -3.54
C PRO A 18 -6.19 -14.08 -3.04
N VAL A 19 -6.27 -13.30 -1.96
CA VAL A 19 -5.07 -12.67 -1.37
C VAL A 19 -4.04 -13.71 -0.90
N SER A 20 -4.47 -14.93 -0.56
CA SER A 20 -3.61 -16.05 -0.21
C SER A 20 -2.66 -16.52 -1.32
N GLU A 21 -2.96 -16.19 -2.58
CA GLU A 21 -2.12 -16.52 -3.75
C GLU A 21 -1.07 -15.45 -4.05
N ILE A 22 -1.11 -14.31 -3.35
CA ILE A 22 -0.24 -13.19 -3.59
C ILE A 22 1.04 -13.36 -2.75
N GLU A 23 2.16 -13.48 -3.45
CA GLU A 23 3.50 -13.53 -2.85
C GLU A 23 3.84 -12.21 -2.16
N PRO A 24 4.44 -12.23 -0.96
CA PRO A 24 4.90 -11.02 -0.29
C PRO A 24 6.02 -10.36 -1.09
N ILE A 25 6.04 -9.03 -1.11
CA ILE A 25 7.20 -8.27 -1.55
C ILE A 25 8.04 -7.95 -0.31
N GLU A 26 9.23 -8.54 -0.22
CA GLU A 26 10.10 -8.37 0.97
C GLU A 26 11.09 -7.20 0.85
N GLN A 27 11.01 -6.44 -0.25
CA GLN A 27 11.80 -5.23 -0.46
C GLN A 27 11.17 -4.06 0.29
N GLY A 28 11.98 -3.24 0.97
CA GLY A 28 11.49 -2.12 1.76
C GLY A 28 12.56 -1.06 2.03
N GLY A 29 12.13 0.08 2.57
CA GLY A 29 13.03 1.21 2.87
C GLY A 29 13.49 2.01 1.65
N LEU A 30 12.92 1.73 0.48
CA LEU A 30 13.18 2.44 -0.77
C LEU A 30 12.18 3.59 -0.94
N THR A 31 12.61 4.67 -1.58
CA THR A 31 11.74 5.75 -2.01
C THR A 31 11.58 5.65 -3.53
N PRO A 32 10.37 5.38 -4.05
CA PRO A 32 10.16 5.29 -5.48
C PRO A 32 10.54 6.62 -6.16
N GLN A 33 11.29 6.54 -7.25
CA GLN A 33 11.67 7.67 -8.09
C GLN A 33 10.54 8.08 -9.04
N ASP A 34 9.70 7.12 -9.42
CA ASP A 34 8.53 7.33 -10.24
C ASP A 34 7.36 6.40 -9.88
N ARG A 35 6.22 6.64 -10.52
CA ARG A 35 4.97 5.91 -10.31
C ARG A 35 5.06 4.44 -10.72
N GLU A 36 5.90 4.09 -11.69
CA GLU A 36 6.02 2.72 -12.19
C GLU A 36 6.87 1.85 -11.25
N GLU A 37 7.85 2.44 -10.56
CA GLU A 37 8.64 1.74 -9.55
C GLU A 37 7.77 1.17 -8.41
N LEU A 38 6.62 1.79 -8.10
CA LEU A 38 5.65 1.28 -7.13
C LEU A 38 5.17 -0.15 -7.45
N ARG A 39 5.14 -0.56 -8.73
CA ARG A 39 4.76 -1.94 -9.13
C ARG A 39 5.69 -3.01 -8.55
N SER A 40 6.94 -2.64 -8.28
CA SER A 40 7.93 -3.54 -7.68
C SER A 40 7.94 -3.50 -6.15
N LEU A 41 7.34 -2.45 -5.54
CA LEU A 41 7.38 -2.18 -4.10
C LEU A 41 6.05 -2.46 -3.39
N VAL A 42 4.93 -2.49 -4.12
CA VAL A 42 3.58 -2.61 -3.57
C VAL A 42 2.89 -3.85 -4.15
N GLU A 43 2.30 -4.68 -3.30
CA GLU A 43 1.53 -5.82 -3.79
C GLU A 43 0.29 -5.39 -4.57
N ALA A 44 -0.08 -6.23 -5.54
CA ALA A 44 -1.15 -5.94 -6.49
C ALA A 44 -2.49 -5.46 -5.88
N PRO A 45 -2.95 -5.92 -4.69
CA PRO A 45 -4.20 -5.44 -4.12
C PRO A 45 -4.18 -3.98 -3.65
N LEU A 46 -3.01 -3.41 -3.35
CA LEU A 46 -2.88 -2.04 -2.86
C LEU A 46 -2.23 -1.10 -3.89
N LEU A 47 -1.73 -1.65 -5.00
CA LEU A 47 -0.97 -0.90 -6.00
C LEU A 47 -1.71 0.33 -6.52
N ASP A 48 -2.97 0.18 -6.92
CA ASP A 48 -3.74 1.28 -7.53
C ASP A 48 -3.98 2.41 -6.52
N ALA A 49 -4.30 2.06 -5.27
CA ALA A 49 -4.46 3.02 -4.19
C ALA A 49 -3.14 3.74 -3.86
N CYS A 50 -2.03 3.01 -3.77
CA CYS A 50 -0.72 3.61 -3.54
C CYS A 50 -0.26 4.50 -4.69
N GLN A 51 -0.54 4.14 -5.94
CA GLN A 51 -0.27 5.00 -7.10
C GLN A 51 -1.12 6.26 -7.07
N LEU A 52 -2.41 6.17 -6.74
CA LEU A 52 -3.28 7.36 -6.62
C LEU A 52 -2.83 8.28 -5.49
N LEU A 53 -2.43 7.73 -4.34
CA LEU A 53 -1.86 8.51 -3.23
C LEU A 53 -0.56 9.19 -3.65
N TYR A 54 0.32 8.48 -4.36
CA TYR A 54 1.56 9.03 -4.91
C TYR A 54 1.28 10.20 -5.87
N ASP A 55 0.34 10.04 -6.80
CA ASP A 55 -0.05 11.08 -7.76
C ASP A 55 -0.60 12.34 -7.04
N LYS A 56 -1.30 12.15 -5.91
CA LYS A 56 -1.76 13.23 -5.04
C LYS A 56 -0.64 13.86 -4.17
N GLY A 57 0.59 13.35 -4.23
CA GLY A 57 1.71 13.76 -3.38
C GLY A 57 1.63 13.22 -1.95
N VAL A 58 0.69 12.33 -1.64
CA VAL A 58 0.55 11.71 -0.31
C VAL A 58 1.64 10.65 -0.15
N LYS A 59 2.55 10.86 0.81
CA LYS A 59 3.65 9.95 1.06
C LYS A 59 3.20 8.71 1.85
N THR A 60 3.24 7.55 1.21
CA THR A 60 3.19 6.24 1.88
C THR A 60 4.58 5.83 2.36
N VAL A 61 4.65 5.04 3.44
CA VAL A 61 5.91 4.55 4.00
C VAL A 61 6.07 3.05 3.80
N PHE A 62 5.00 2.29 3.98
CA PHE A 62 4.93 0.88 3.63
C PHE A 62 3.48 0.44 3.48
N SER A 63 3.28 -0.70 2.82
CA SER A 63 2.00 -1.38 2.68
C SER A 63 2.22 -2.89 2.70
N SER A 64 1.16 -3.64 2.97
CA SER A 64 1.15 -5.10 2.85
C SER A 64 -0.25 -5.56 2.51
N ALA A 65 -0.38 -6.40 1.49
CA ALA A 65 -1.60 -7.15 1.19
C ALA A 65 -1.24 -8.43 0.43
N ASN A 66 -0.80 -9.44 1.18
CA ASN A 66 -0.34 -10.69 0.62
C ASN A 66 -0.75 -11.88 1.50
N ARG A 67 -0.32 -13.08 1.13
CA ARG A 67 -0.65 -14.33 1.84
C ARG A 67 -0.35 -14.33 3.35
N LYS A 68 0.63 -13.54 3.80
CA LYS A 68 1.04 -13.48 5.22
C LYS A 68 0.04 -12.68 6.06
N ASP A 69 -0.80 -11.87 5.41
CA ASP A 69 -1.80 -11.03 6.06
C ASP A 69 -3.18 -11.71 6.22
N VAL A 70 -3.33 -12.94 5.70
CA VAL A 70 -4.59 -13.70 5.77
C VAL A 70 -4.93 -14.04 7.22
N GLY A 71 -6.14 -13.68 7.66
CA GLY A 71 -6.57 -13.79 9.06
C GLY A 71 -6.24 -12.55 9.90
N GLY A 72 -5.54 -11.57 9.32
CA GLY A 72 -5.28 -10.26 9.89
C GLY A 72 -5.83 -9.15 9.01
N SER A 73 -4.97 -8.22 8.58
CA SER A 73 -5.36 -7.08 7.77
C SER A 73 -4.27 -6.66 6.79
N ALA A 74 -4.70 -6.32 5.58
CA ALA A 74 -3.91 -5.48 4.69
C ALA A 74 -3.79 -4.09 5.29
N HIS A 75 -2.72 -3.37 4.96
CA HIS A 75 -2.54 -2.01 5.46
C HIS A 75 -1.76 -1.11 4.53
N ILE A 76 -2.03 0.20 4.64
CA ILE A 76 -1.21 1.28 4.09
C ILE A 76 -0.82 2.19 5.26
N ALA A 77 0.48 2.42 5.44
CA ALA A 77 1.02 3.39 6.40
C ALA A 77 1.38 4.69 5.69
N ILE A 78 0.82 5.81 6.14
CA ILE A 78 1.03 7.15 5.58
C ILE A 78 1.90 7.98 6.52
N ASP A 79 2.86 8.73 5.98
CA ASP A 79 3.73 9.64 6.73
C ASP A 79 2.93 10.90 7.13
N PHE A 80 2.37 10.89 8.34
CA PHE A 80 1.40 11.90 8.79
C PHE A 80 1.98 13.31 8.80
N ASP A 81 3.26 13.45 9.12
CA ASP A 81 3.91 14.75 9.24
C ASP A 81 4.04 15.46 7.87
N THR A 82 3.99 14.70 6.77
CA THR A 82 4.07 15.23 5.40
C THR A 82 2.75 15.71 4.82
N LEU A 83 1.64 15.43 5.49
CA LEU A 83 0.30 15.78 5.00
C LEU A 83 -0.03 17.26 5.20
N SER A 84 -0.75 17.83 4.23
CA SER A 84 -1.48 19.09 4.33
C SER A 84 -2.52 19.05 5.45
N ALA A 85 -3.00 20.22 5.90
CA ALA A 85 -3.95 20.29 7.00
C ALA A 85 -5.26 19.51 6.72
N ASN A 86 -5.79 19.60 5.49
CA ASN A 86 -6.98 18.86 5.08
C ASN A 86 -6.73 17.35 5.07
N ASN A 87 -5.60 16.92 4.47
CA ASN A 87 -5.26 15.51 4.41
C ASN A 87 -4.94 14.90 5.78
N LYS A 88 -4.45 15.69 6.75
CA LYS A 88 -4.34 15.26 8.15
C LYS A 88 -5.70 14.94 8.76
N ALA A 89 -6.70 15.79 8.54
CA ALA A 89 -8.06 15.55 9.03
C ALA A 89 -8.71 14.32 8.36
N ILE A 90 -8.48 14.13 7.06
CA ILE A 90 -8.93 12.94 6.32
C ILE A 90 -8.26 11.69 6.88
N ALA A 91 -6.94 11.68 7.00
CA ALA A 91 -6.18 10.54 7.50
C ALA A 91 -6.58 10.16 8.93
N ALA A 92 -6.73 11.13 9.83
CA ALA A 92 -7.16 10.90 11.22
C ALA A 92 -8.58 10.32 11.33
N ARG A 93 -9.45 10.56 10.35
CA ARG A 93 -10.80 9.97 10.28
C ARG A 93 -10.79 8.54 9.75
N LEU A 94 -9.89 8.24 8.81
CA LEU A 94 -9.89 6.98 8.06
C LEU A 94 -8.98 5.90 8.66
N GLY A 95 -7.97 6.29 9.41
CA GLY A 95 -6.99 5.36 9.98
C GLY A 95 -6.73 5.58 11.46
N THR A 96 -5.80 4.80 11.99
CA THR A 96 -5.37 4.89 13.39
C THR A 96 -3.98 5.50 13.45
N GLU A 97 -3.78 6.46 14.35
CA GLU A 97 -2.45 7.00 14.63
C GLU A 97 -1.54 5.92 15.23
N GLY A 98 -0.29 5.92 14.78
CA GLY A 98 0.74 5.05 15.33
C GLY A 98 2.13 5.62 15.06
N MET A 99 3.14 4.95 15.60
CA MET A 99 4.53 5.24 15.27
C MET A 99 4.97 4.29 14.16
N ILE A 100 5.52 4.85 13.10
CA ILE A 100 6.21 4.07 12.07
C ILE A 100 7.65 3.88 12.52
N HIS A 101 8.01 2.63 12.78
CA HIS A 101 9.35 2.24 13.17
C HIS A 101 10.20 1.97 11.92
N GLY A 102 11.30 2.70 11.78
CA GLY A 102 12.27 2.59 10.70
C GLY A 102 13.56 3.27 11.13
N PHE A 103 14.40 3.73 10.19
CA PHE A 103 15.64 4.42 10.52
C PHE A 103 15.44 5.64 11.45
N LYS A 104 14.34 6.37 11.27
CA LYS A 104 13.87 7.39 12.19
C LYS A 104 12.39 7.17 12.50
N PRO A 105 12.01 7.05 13.78
CA PRO A 105 10.62 7.01 14.19
C PRO A 105 9.90 8.27 13.69
N ARG A 106 8.70 8.09 13.14
CA ARG A 106 7.84 9.20 12.71
C ARG A 106 6.38 8.86 12.96
N LYS A 107 5.54 9.88 13.04
CA LYS A 107 4.10 9.70 13.19
C LYS A 107 3.54 9.16 11.89
N GLY A 108 2.70 8.15 12.00
CA GLY A 108 2.01 7.55 10.87
C GLY A 108 0.53 7.37 11.12
N ILE A 109 -0.21 7.30 10.02
CA ILE A 109 -1.58 6.81 10.02
C ILE A 109 -1.60 5.43 9.36
N TYR A 110 -2.17 4.47 10.05
CA TYR A 110 -2.37 3.11 9.57
C TYR A 110 -3.82 2.95 9.11
N ILE A 111 -4.00 2.71 7.82
CA ILE A 111 -5.30 2.38 7.23
C ILE A 111 -5.32 0.87 7.04
N ASN A 112 -6.24 0.18 7.74
CA ASN A 112 -6.30 -1.28 7.77
C ASN A 112 -7.53 -1.81 7.04
N PHE A 113 -7.35 -2.88 6.27
CA PHE A 113 -8.38 -3.57 5.52
C PHE A 113 -8.42 -5.03 5.97
N PRO A 114 -9.50 -5.51 6.62
CA PRO A 114 -9.56 -6.89 7.10
C PRO A 114 -9.37 -7.90 5.97
N ILE A 115 -8.58 -8.95 6.21
CA ILE A 115 -8.40 -10.07 5.26
C ILE A 115 -8.88 -11.36 5.90
N THR A 116 -9.83 -11.98 5.24
CA THR A 116 -10.28 -13.36 5.51
C THR A 116 -9.67 -14.32 4.48
N PRO A 117 -9.71 -15.64 4.70
CA PRO A 117 -9.26 -16.61 3.70
C PRO A 117 -10.03 -16.56 2.37
N GLN A 118 -11.21 -15.92 2.34
CA GLN A 118 -12.02 -15.74 1.14
C GLN A 118 -11.78 -14.39 0.45
N THR A 119 -11.04 -13.48 1.09
CA THR A 119 -10.84 -12.13 0.58
C THR A 119 -10.03 -12.15 -0.71
N THR A 120 -10.53 -11.43 -1.72
CA THR A 120 -9.88 -11.33 -3.02
C THR A 120 -9.09 -10.04 -3.18
N LEU A 121 -8.20 -10.03 -4.17
CA LEU A 121 -7.49 -8.85 -4.62
C LEU A 121 -8.45 -7.70 -4.94
N GLY A 122 -9.51 -7.98 -5.69
CA GLY A 122 -10.48 -6.96 -6.12
C GLY A 122 -11.20 -6.28 -4.96
N GLU A 123 -11.50 -7.01 -3.90
CA GLU A 123 -12.12 -6.45 -2.69
C GLU A 123 -11.20 -5.47 -1.98
N ILE A 124 -9.92 -5.84 -1.79
CA ILE A 124 -8.91 -4.96 -1.17
C ILE A 124 -8.58 -3.78 -2.09
N ARG A 125 -8.45 -4.00 -3.40
CA ARG A 125 -8.24 -2.95 -4.40
C ARG A 125 -9.35 -1.90 -4.33
N LYS A 126 -10.60 -2.34 -4.38
CA LYS A 126 -11.74 -1.43 -4.31
C LYS A 126 -11.76 -0.65 -3.00
N ALA A 127 -11.67 -1.34 -1.87
CA ALA A 127 -11.72 -0.70 -0.56
C ALA A 127 -10.58 0.31 -0.35
N SER A 128 -9.37 -0.03 -0.78
CA SER A 128 -8.22 0.86 -0.67
C SER A 128 -8.28 2.04 -1.63
N LEU A 129 -8.81 1.85 -2.84
CA LEU A 129 -9.01 2.92 -3.81
C LEU A 129 -10.08 3.92 -3.34
N ASP A 130 -11.22 3.45 -2.83
CA ASP A 130 -12.29 4.28 -2.24
C ASP A 130 -11.76 5.17 -1.10
N ILE A 131 -10.74 4.69 -0.37
CA ILE A 131 -10.05 5.46 0.66
C ILE A 131 -9.08 6.48 0.05
N ALA A 132 -8.25 6.06 -0.92
CA ALA A 132 -7.29 6.94 -1.58
C ALA A 132 -7.95 8.11 -2.33
N GLU A 133 -9.15 7.90 -2.89
CA GLU A 133 -9.93 8.94 -3.58
C GLU A 133 -10.35 10.09 -2.65
N GLN A 134 -10.51 9.82 -1.35
CA GLN A 134 -10.89 10.84 -0.38
C GLN A 134 -9.77 11.84 -0.07
N PHE A 135 -8.51 11.50 -0.34
CA PHE A 135 -7.39 12.43 -0.16
C PHE A 135 -7.41 13.52 -1.22
N GLU A 136 -7.00 14.72 -0.86
CA GLU A 136 -6.80 15.85 -1.78
C GLU A 136 -5.37 15.86 -2.32
N GLN A 137 -5.14 16.62 -3.40
CA GLN A 137 -3.78 16.95 -3.84
C GLN A 137 -3.07 17.73 -2.72
N GLN A 138 -1.81 17.36 -2.40
CA GLN A 138 -0.98 18.09 -1.44
C GLN A 138 -0.66 19.53 -1.86
#